data_AF-A0A969RHV1-F1
#
_entry.id   AF-A0A969RHV1-F1
#
_cell.length_a   1.000
_cell.length_b   1.000
_cell.length_c   1.000
_cell.angle_alpha   90.00
_cell.angle_beta   90.00
_cell.angle_gamma   90.00
#
_symmetry.space_group_name_H-M   'P 1'
#
loop_
_entity.id
_entity.type
_entity.pdbx_description
1 polymer ?
#
loop_
_entity_poly.entity_id
_entity_poly.type
_entity_poly.pdbx_seq_one_letter_code
_entity_poly.pdbx_strand_id
1 'polypeptide(L)'
;MKVSFEQCIPVSRDFPTLSTRHSLYAVRHRTEGLLYIGKSQNPKQRFAGGHKALVWCWLQRYDPHDVRIATLPLDYRQWTTLSLEHRP
;
A
#
# COMPACT_ATOMS: atom_id res chain seq x y z
N MET A 1 -7.13 1.80 9.27
CA MET A 1 -7.43 2.26 7.90
C MET A 1 -8.85 1.81 7.57
N LYS A 2 -9.83 2.72 7.43
CA LYS A 2 -11.26 2.38 7.22
C LYS A 2 -11.70 2.64 5.76
N VAL A 3 -10.89 2.21 4.80
CA VAL A 3 -11.22 2.33 3.36
C VAL A 3 -11.84 1.00 2.92
N SER A 4 -12.98 1.01 2.21
CA SER A 4 -13.56 -0.22 1.66
C SER A 4 -12.68 -0.78 0.55
N PHE A 5 -12.82 -2.07 0.21
CA PHE A 5 -11.99 -2.68 -0.84
C PHE A 5 -12.19 -1.98 -2.20
N GLU A 6 -13.44 -1.62 -2.50
CA GLU A 6 -13.87 -0.96 -3.74
C GLU A 6 -13.29 0.45 -3.90
N GLN A 7 -12.99 1.12 -2.80
CA GLN A 7 -12.35 2.44 -2.78
C GLN A 7 -10.82 2.35 -2.88
N CYS A 8 -10.24 1.17 -2.80
CA CYS A 8 -8.81 0.98 -2.92
C CYS A 8 -8.36 0.98 -4.38
N ILE A 9 -7.08 1.28 -4.59
CA ILE A 9 -6.48 1.46 -5.90
C ILE A 9 -6.20 0.09 -6.55
N PRO A 10 -6.65 -0.15 -7.79
CA PRO A 10 -6.32 -1.37 -8.53
C PRO A 10 -4.82 -1.50 -8.77
N VAL A 11 -4.33 -2.74 -8.72
CA VAL A 11 -2.98 -3.04 -9.18
C VAL A 11 -2.93 -2.83 -10.69
N SER A 12 -2.01 -1.98 -11.14
CA SER A 12 -1.76 -1.71 -12.56
C SER A 12 -0.28 -1.44 -12.76
N ARG A 13 0.18 -1.41 -14.02
CA ARG A 13 1.60 -1.21 -14.34
C ARG A 13 2.13 0.13 -13.80
N ASP A 14 1.35 1.20 -13.96
CA ASP A 14 1.83 2.58 -13.76
C ASP A 14 1.25 3.26 -12.51
N PHE A 15 0.34 2.59 -11.81
CA PHE A 15 -0.32 3.06 -10.59
C PHE A 15 -0.72 4.55 -10.65
N PRO A 16 -1.56 4.96 -11.62
CA PRO A 16 -1.77 6.37 -11.96
C PRO A 16 -2.34 7.19 -10.79
N THR A 17 -3.11 6.55 -9.91
CA THR A 17 -3.79 7.16 -8.77
C THR A 17 -3.08 6.98 -7.44
N LEU A 18 -1.89 6.34 -7.40
CA LEU A 18 -1.12 6.26 -6.17
C LEU A 18 -0.61 7.65 -5.76
N SER A 19 -0.73 7.92 -4.45
CA SER A 19 -0.23 9.13 -3.84
C SER A 19 1.29 9.25 -4.01
N THR A 20 1.75 10.48 -4.20
CA THR A 20 3.17 10.88 -4.10
C THR A 20 3.50 11.53 -2.77
N ARG A 21 2.52 11.64 -1.86
CA ARG A 21 2.68 12.23 -0.51
C ARG A 21 3.08 11.17 0.51
N HIS A 22 3.68 11.62 1.62
CA HIS A 22 3.94 10.80 2.80
C HIS A 22 2.65 10.08 3.22
N SER A 23 2.68 8.75 3.22
CA SER A 23 1.48 7.95 3.45
C SER A 23 1.83 6.63 4.14
N LEU A 24 0.87 6.11 4.91
CA LEU A 24 0.73 4.67 5.06
C LEU A 24 0.15 4.11 3.77
N TYR A 25 0.60 2.93 3.40
CA TYR A 25 0.01 2.16 2.33
C TYR A 25 -0.18 0.71 2.78
N ALA A 26 -1.17 0.06 2.19
CA ALA A 26 -1.47 -1.33 2.45
C ALA A 26 -1.77 -2.06 1.15
N VAL A 27 -1.27 -3.28 1.01
CA VAL A 27 -1.76 -4.23 0.01
C VAL A 27 -2.79 -5.11 0.70
N ARG A 28 -3.95 -5.26 0.09
CA ARG A 28 -5.07 -6.03 0.64
C ARG A 28 -5.69 -6.93 -0.40
N HIS A 29 -6.18 -8.07 0.05
CA HIS A 29 -7.04 -8.97 -0.69
C HIS A 29 -8.52 -8.63 -0.42
N ARG A 30 -9.41 -9.01 -1.34
CA ARG A 30 -10.86 -8.82 -1.18
C ARG A 30 -11.40 -9.57 0.03
N THR A 31 -11.04 -10.84 0.18
CA THR A 31 -11.59 -11.73 1.21
C THR A 31 -10.63 -11.96 2.39
N GLU A 32 -9.32 -12.02 2.12
CA GLU A 32 -8.32 -12.29 3.16
C GLU A 32 -7.94 -11.03 3.95
N GLY A 33 -8.33 -9.85 3.48
CA GLY A 33 -8.07 -8.59 4.16
C GLY A 33 -6.63 -8.10 3.96
N LEU A 34 -5.96 -7.71 5.03
CA LEU A 34 -4.66 -7.03 4.96
C LEU A 34 -3.52 -8.03 4.69
N LEU A 35 -2.83 -7.88 3.56
CA LEU A 35 -1.69 -8.72 3.19
C LEU A 35 -0.34 -8.09 3.55
N TYR A 36 -0.26 -6.77 3.51
CA TYR A 36 0.95 -6.02 3.80
C TYR A 36 0.60 -4.59 4.22
N ILE A 37 1.36 -4.02 5.15
CA ILE A 37 1.31 -2.60 5.50
C ILE A 37 2.73 -2.03 5.54
N GLY A 38 2.86 -0.80 5.07
CA GLY A 38 4.12 -0.07 5.14
C GLY A 38 3.89 1.44 5.14
N LYS A 39 4.98 2.18 5.33
CA LYS A 39 5.03 3.64 5.19
C LYS A 39 5.96 4.02 4.05
N SER A 40 5.64 5.09 3.33
CA SER A 40 6.51 5.63 2.29
C SER A 40 6.32 7.14 2.18
N GLN A 41 7.41 7.85 1.88
CA GLN A 41 7.34 9.26 1.51
C GLN A 41 6.68 9.44 0.14
N ASN A 42 6.82 8.44 -0.73
CA ASN A 42 6.25 8.43 -2.08
C ASN A 42 5.77 7.01 -2.43
N PRO A 43 4.50 6.67 -2.13
CA PRO A 43 3.93 5.38 -2.49
C PRO A 43 4.06 5.04 -3.98
N LYS A 44 3.79 5.99 -4.89
CA LYS A 44 3.92 5.74 -6.33
C LYS A 44 5.32 5.25 -6.72
N GLN A 45 6.36 5.96 -6.27
CA GLN A 45 7.75 5.55 -6.51
C GLN A 45 8.09 4.22 -5.82
N ARG A 46 7.55 3.98 -4.62
CA ARG A 46 7.77 2.73 -3.87
C ARG A 46 7.28 1.49 -4.61
N PHE A 47 6.26 1.62 -5.45
CA PHE A 47 5.69 0.54 -6.27
C PHE A 47 6.25 0.47 -7.70
N ALA A 48 6.79 1.56 -8.25
CA ALA A 48 7.23 1.65 -9.65
C ALA A 48 8.33 0.64 -10.05
N GLY A 49 9.20 0.23 -9.11
CA GLY A 49 10.25 -0.79 -9.34
C GLY A 49 9.81 -2.22 -9.01
N GLY A 50 8.51 -2.45 -8.81
CA GLY A 50 8.00 -3.67 -8.20
C GLY A 50 7.98 -3.60 -6.68
N HIS A 51 7.04 -4.34 -6.09
CA HIS A 51 6.85 -4.37 -4.65
C HIS A 51 6.73 -5.81 -4.16
N LYS A 52 7.48 -6.18 -3.11
CA LYS A 52 7.55 -7.56 -2.60
C LYS A 52 6.16 -8.14 -2.29
N ALA A 53 5.26 -7.34 -1.73
CA ALA A 53 3.89 -7.78 -1.47
C ALA A 53 3.13 -8.18 -2.75
N LEU A 54 3.36 -7.50 -3.88
CA LEU A 54 2.74 -7.88 -5.16
C LEU A 54 3.36 -9.16 -5.72
N VAL A 55 4.67 -9.36 -5.55
CA VAL A 55 5.34 -10.62 -5.90
C VAL A 55 4.78 -11.77 -5.08
N TRP A 56 4.54 -11.56 -3.78
CA TRP A 56 3.89 -12.57 -2.94
C TRP A 56 2.47 -12.89 -3.38
N CYS A 57 1.65 -11.89 -3.71
CA CYS A 57 0.31 -12.12 -4.27
C CYS A 57 0.38 -12.96 -5.55
N TRP A 58 1.35 -12.69 -6.40
CA TRP A 58 1.58 -13.46 -7.64
C TRP A 58 1.99 -14.91 -7.33
N LEU A 59 2.92 -15.14 -6.39
CA LEU A 59 3.32 -16.48 -5.96
C LEU A 59 2.16 -17.29 -5.36
N GLN A 60 1.26 -16.61 -4.63
CA GLN A 60 0.04 -17.21 -4.06
C GLN A 60 -1.07 -17.41 -5.10
N ARG A 61 -0.86 -17.00 -6.36
CA ARG A 61 -1.81 -17.11 -7.47
C ARG A 61 -3.14 -16.39 -7.18
N TYR A 62 -3.12 -15.28 -6.45
CA TYR A 62 -4.32 -14.45 -6.29
C TYR A 62 -4.74 -13.83 -7.62
N ASP A 63 -6.05 -13.68 -7.79
CA ASP A 63 -6.60 -12.88 -8.88
C ASP A 63 -6.19 -11.40 -8.68
N PRO A 64 -5.54 -10.74 -9.66
CA PRO A 64 -5.21 -9.32 -9.57
C PRO A 64 -6.42 -8.40 -9.34
N HIS A 65 -7.63 -8.82 -9.72
CA HIS A 65 -8.87 -8.10 -9.44
C HIS A 65 -9.27 -8.12 -7.96
N ASP A 66 -8.78 -9.10 -7.21
CA ASP A 66 -9.00 -9.22 -5.78
C ASP A 66 -7.85 -8.66 -4.94
N VAL A 67 -6.82 -8.10 -5.57
CA VAL A 67 -5.74 -7.37 -4.89
C VAL A 67 -5.88 -5.87 -5.14
N ARG A 68 -5.82 -5.07 -4.06
CA ARG A 68 -5.88 -3.61 -4.11
C ARG A 68 -4.86 -2.96 -3.19
N ILE A 69 -4.55 -1.70 -3.47
CA ILE A 69 -3.65 -0.87 -2.67
C ILE A 69 -4.46 0.23 -2.01
N ALA A 70 -4.44 0.28 -0.68
CA ALA A 70 -5.00 1.40 0.06
C ALA A 70 -3.88 2.39 0.39
N THR A 71 -4.18 3.69 0.39
CA THR A 71 -3.27 4.73 0.87
C THR A 71 -3.96 5.61 1.91
N LEU A 72 -3.21 6.04 2.92
CA LEU A 72 -3.65 7.00 3.94
C LEU A 72 -2.54 8.06 4.05
N PRO A 73 -2.77 9.27 3.50
CA PRO A 73 -1.85 10.38 3.66
C PRO A 73 -1.59 10.66 5.14
N LEU A 74 -0.33 10.98 5.46
CA LEU A 74 0.10 11.34 6.80
C LEU A 74 0.50 12.82 6.83
N ASP A 75 0.09 13.50 7.89
CA ASP A 75 0.66 14.79 8.23
C ASP A 75 2.06 14.63 8.86
N TYR A 76 2.73 15.77 9.11
CA TYR A 76 4.08 15.80 9.67
C TYR A 76 4.17 15.12 11.05
N ARG A 77 3.17 15.32 11.91
CA ARG A 77 3.16 14.75 13.26
C ARG A 77 2.99 13.24 13.20
N GLN A 78 2.04 12.76 12.40
CA GLN A 78 1.80 11.35 12.20
C GLN A 78 3.03 10.65 11.59
N TRP A 79 3.68 11.28 10.61
CA TRP A 79 4.89 10.75 9.97
C TRP A 79 6.05 10.58 10.95
N THR A 80 6.28 11.58 11.81
CA THR A 80 7.38 11.57 12.78
C THR A 80 7.14 10.55 13.89
N THR A 81 5.92 10.48 14.44
CA THR A 81 5.55 9.48 15.46
C THR A 81 5.78 8.05 14.96
N LEU A 82 5.25 7.70 13.79
CA LEU A 82 5.42 6.37 13.17
C LEU A 82 6.87 6.07 12.71
N SER A 83 7.78 7.04 12.83
CA SER A 83 9.19 6.86 12.53
C SER A 83 10.05 6.69 13.77
N LEU A 84 9.59 7.14 14.93
CA LEU A 84 10.28 6.96 16.20
C LEU A 84 10.11 5.53 16.74
N GLU A 85 9.00 4.85 16.43
CA GLU A 85 8.71 3.48 16.85
C GLU A 85 9.60 2.41 16.17
N HIS A 86 10.46 2.77 15.22
CA HIS A 86 11.36 1.86 14.50
C HIS A 86 12.85 2.13 14.77
N ARG A 87 13.19 2.83 15.86
CA ARG A 87 14.59 2.88 16.31
C ARG A 87 14.92 1.55 17.01
N PRO A 88 15.94 0.79 16.53
CA PRO A 88 16.47 -0.32 17.30
C PRO A 88 17.07 0.13 18.63
#